data_AF-A0A7V7WMI7-F1
#
_entry.id   AF-A0A7V7WMI7-F1
#
_cell.length_a   1.000
_cell.length_b   1.000
_cell.length_c   1.000
_cell.angle_alpha   90.00
_cell.angle_beta   90.00
_cell.angle_gamma   90.00
#
_symmetry.space_group_name_H-M   'P 1'
#
loop_
_entity.id
_entity.type
_entity.pdbx_description
1 polymer ?
#
loop_
_entity_poly.entity_id
_entity_poly.type
_entity_poly.pdbx_seq_one_letter_code
_entity_poly.pdbx_strand_id
1 'polypeptide(L)'
;MGNICRSPTAEGVFRHQAAKAGWAAHLRIASAGTHAYHLGEPPDRRSQQAARGRGYDLSAQRARHFQAEDFGRFDYILAMDQD
;
A
#
# COMPACT_ATOMS: atom_id res chain seq x y z
N MET A 1 1.65 12.97 2.62
CA MET A 1 0.95 11.75 3.13
C MET A 1 1.95 10.69 3.63
N GLY A 2 1.69 10.03 4.77
CA GLY A 2 2.68 9.21 5.49
C GLY A 2 2.69 7.69 5.26
N ASN A 3 1.92 7.14 4.32
CA ASN A 3 1.89 5.70 4.00
C ASN A 3 1.53 4.74 5.16
N ILE A 4 0.62 5.16 6.05
CA ILE A 4 0.15 4.30 7.15
C ILE A 4 -1.36 3.99 7.11
N CYS A 5 -2.17 4.72 6.36
CA CYS A 5 -3.64 4.48 6.33
C CYS A 5 -4.15 4.08 4.95
N ARG A 6 -4.26 5.06 4.04
CA ARG A 6 -4.95 4.91 2.75
C ARG A 6 -4.19 4.00 1.78
N SER A 7 -2.95 4.37 1.44
CA SER A 7 -2.17 3.63 0.46
C SER A 7 -1.79 2.19 0.89
N PRO A 8 -1.50 1.89 2.18
CA PRO A 8 -1.36 0.50 2.62
C PRO A 8 -2.65 -0.33 2.51
N THR A 9 -3.79 0.29 2.82
CA THR A 9 -5.09 -0.38 2.66
C THR A 9 -5.33 -0.73 1.19
N ALA A 10 -5.08 0.21 0.27
CA ALA A 10 -5.19 -0.03 -1.17
C ALA A 10 -4.25 -1.15 -1.64
N GLU A 11 -2.99 -1.17 -1.20
CA GLU A 11 -2.04 -2.24 -1.48
C GLU A 11 -2.56 -3.62 -1.03
N GLY A 12 -3.08 -3.70 0.20
CA GLY A 12 -3.56 -4.96 0.77
C GLY A 12 -4.80 -5.50 0.06
N VAL A 13 -5.77 -4.63 -0.23
CA VAL A 13 -6.97 -5.00 -0.99
C VAL A 13 -6.59 -5.42 -2.41
N PHE A 14 -5.73 -4.67 -3.09
CA PHE A 14 -5.35 -4.97 -4.46
C PHE A 14 -4.57 -6.28 -4.57
N ARG A 15 -3.63 -6.55 -3.65
CA ARG A 15 -2.94 -7.84 -3.58
C ARG A 15 -3.91 -9.01 -3.39
N HIS A 16 -4.89 -8.87 -2.49
CA HIS A 16 -5.89 -9.91 -2.25
C HIS A 16 -6.73 -10.17 -3.51
N GLN A 17 -7.21 -9.12 -4.18
CA GLN A 17 -8.02 -9.24 -5.39
C GLN A 17 -7.22 -9.81 -6.56
N ALA A 18 -5.96 -9.39 -6.73
CA ALA A 18 -5.05 -9.95 -7.73
C ALA A 18 -4.81 -11.44 -7.50
N ALA A 19 -4.61 -11.86 -6.24
CA ALA A 19 -4.45 -13.27 -5.89
C ALA A 19 -5.71 -14.09 -6.22
N LYS A 20 -6.90 -13.60 -5.86
CA LYS A 20 -8.18 -14.26 -6.19
C LYS A 20 -8.38 -14.39 -7.70
N ALA A 21 -7.92 -13.42 -8.48
CA ALA A 21 -8.01 -13.44 -9.93
C ALA A 21 -6.92 -14.29 -10.61
N GLY A 22 -5.96 -14.84 -9.87
CA GLY A 22 -4.85 -15.61 -10.43
C GLY A 22 -3.69 -14.77 -10.98
N TRP A 23 -3.63 -13.47 -10.65
CA TRP A 23 -2.65 -12.51 -11.21
C TRP A 23 -1.49 -12.18 -10.27
N ALA A 24 -1.44 -12.75 -9.07
CA ALA A 24 -0.44 -12.36 -8.07
C ALA A 24 1.02 -12.50 -8.55
N ALA A 25 1.33 -13.51 -9.37
CA ALA A 25 2.68 -13.72 -9.90
C ALA A 25 3.05 -12.75 -11.05
N HIS A 26 2.08 -12.06 -11.62
CA HIS A 26 2.25 -11.18 -12.78
C HIS A 26 2.33 -9.70 -12.39
N LEU A 27 2.03 -9.36 -11.13
CA LEU A 27 1.92 -7.98 -10.68
C LEU A 27 2.91 -7.68 -9.56
N ARG A 28 3.67 -6.59 -9.74
CA ARG A 28 4.42 -5.96 -8.66
C ARG A 28 3.54 -4.90 -8.00
N ILE A 29 3.14 -5.15 -6.75
CA ILE A 29 2.24 -4.25 -6.01
C ILE A 29 2.94 -3.71 -4.78
N ALA A 30 2.99 -2.39 -4.64
CA ALA A 30 3.49 -1.70 -3.45
C ALA A 30 2.81 -0.34 -3.28
N SER A 31 2.83 0.20 -2.06
CA SER A 31 2.43 1.56 -1.72
C SER A 31 3.62 2.37 -1.22
N ALA A 32 3.47 3.69 -1.21
CA ALA A 32 4.45 4.63 -0.69
C ALA A 32 3.75 5.89 -0.15
N GLY A 33 4.53 6.77 0.49
CA GLY A 33 4.09 8.06 0.99
C GLY A 33 4.99 9.19 0.50
N THR A 34 4.41 10.36 0.31
CA THR A 34 5.12 11.59 -0.07
C THR A 34 5.85 12.26 1.11
N HIS A 35 5.61 11.80 2.34
CA HIS A 35 6.36 12.24 3.52
C HIS A 35 7.00 11.03 4.22
N ALA A 36 8.13 11.29 4.87
CA ALA A 36 8.96 10.28 5.53
C ALA A 36 8.70 10.10 7.04
N TYR A 37 7.62 10.68 7.58
CA TYR A 37 7.37 10.70 9.03
C TYR A 37 7.23 9.31 9.68
N HIS A 38 6.80 8.30 8.92
CA HIS A 38 6.49 6.96 9.42
C HIS A 38 7.38 5.88 8.79
N LEU A 39 8.57 6.21 8.30
CA LEU A 39 9.43 5.24 7.61
C LEU A 39 9.65 3.97 8.45
N GLY A 40 9.33 2.82 7.86
CA GLY A 40 9.47 1.50 8.49
C GLY A 40 8.36 1.16 9.49
N GLU A 41 7.42 2.05 9.77
CA GLU A 41 6.29 1.74 10.67
C GLU A 41 5.27 0.82 9.98
N PRO A 42 4.55 -0.02 10.74
CA PRO A 42 3.40 -0.73 10.20
C PRO A 42 2.24 0.24 9.89
N PRO A 43 1.23 -0.19 9.12
CA PRO A 43 0.02 0.61 8.92
C PRO A 43 -0.66 0.97 10.25
N ASP A 44 -1.38 2.09 10.28
CA ASP A 44 -2.13 2.56 11.45
C ASP A 44 -3.06 1.45 11.96
N ARG A 45 -3.09 1.27 13.28
CA ARG A 45 -3.84 0.18 13.93
C ARG A 45 -5.33 0.18 13.56
N ARG A 46 -5.94 1.35 13.38
CA ARG A 46 -7.36 1.47 12.97
C ARG A 46 -7.55 0.98 11.54
N SER A 47 -6.62 1.28 10.65
CA SER A 47 -6.63 0.79 9.26
C SER A 47 -6.48 -0.73 9.22
N GLN A 48 -5.54 -1.28 10.01
CA GLN A 48 -5.37 -2.73 10.14
C GLN A 48 -6.65 -3.41 10.66
N GLN A 49 -7.27 -2.86 11.71
CA GLN A 49 -8.52 -3.39 12.27
C GLN A 49 -9.66 -3.35 11.25
N ALA A 50 -9.83 -2.23 10.55
CA ALA A 50 -10.88 -2.06 9.54
C ALA A 50 -10.69 -3.01 8.35
N ALA A 51 -9.44 -3.21 7.90
CA ALA A 51 -9.09 -4.14 6.83
C ALA A 51 -9.31 -5.60 7.25
N ARG A 52 -8.86 -5.98 8.46
CA ARG A 52 -9.03 -7.33 9.00
C ARG A 52 -10.50 -7.71 9.14
N GLY A 53 -11.34 -6.77 9.59
CA GLY A 53 -12.80 -6.96 9.66
C GLY A 53 -13.47 -7.23 8.31
N ARG A 54 -12.76 -7.00 7.19
CA ARG A 54 -13.21 -7.26 5.81
C ARG A 54 -12.44 -8.40 5.13
N GLY A 55 -11.59 -9.12 5.87
CA GLY A 55 -10.81 -10.25 5.34
C GLY A 55 -9.50 -9.88 4.65
N TYR A 56 -8.99 -8.66 4.85
CA TYR A 56 -7.71 -8.21 4.30
C TYR A 56 -6.63 -8.14 5.38
N ASP A 57 -5.42 -8.59 5.05
CA ASP A 57 -4.25 -8.51 5.93
C ASP A 57 -3.27 -7.42 5.46
N LEU A 58 -2.98 -6.46 6.35
CA LEU A 58 -2.02 -5.38 6.11
C LEU A 58 -0.73 -5.54 6.94
N SER A 59 -0.62 -6.58 7.77
CA SER A 59 0.40 -6.72 8.82
C SER A 59 1.83 -6.80 8.29
N ALA A 60 2.01 -7.28 7.06
CA ALA A 60 3.31 -7.38 6.39
C ALA A 60 3.80 -6.05 5.78
N GLN A 61 2.92 -5.06 5.63
CA GLN A 61 3.27 -3.81 4.94
C GLN A 61 4.08 -2.90 5.85
N ARG A 62 4.98 -2.11 5.27
CA ARG A 62 5.79 -1.14 6.00
C ARG A 62 5.79 0.17 5.22
N ALA A 63 5.60 1.26 5.96
CA ALA A 63 5.60 2.58 5.40
C ALA A 63 6.97 2.89 4.78
N ARG A 64 6.95 3.42 3.55
CA ARG A 64 8.15 3.83 2.82
C ARG A 64 7.94 5.19 2.17
N HIS A 65 9.05 5.90 1.95
CA HIS A 65 9.04 7.15 1.20
C HIS A 65 9.04 6.84 -0.30
N PHE A 66 8.23 7.58 -1.04
CA PHE A 66 8.24 7.56 -2.50
C PHE A 66 9.55 8.18 -3.00
N GLN A 67 10.17 7.55 -3.98
CA GLN A 67 11.47 7.99 -4.52
C GLN A 67 11.35 8.29 -6.02
N ALA A 68 12.25 9.10 -6.56
CA ALA A 68 12.22 9.44 -7.99
C ALA A 68 12.32 8.18 -8.88
N GLU A 69 13.06 7.17 -8.44
CA GLU A 69 13.21 5.90 -9.14
C GLU A 69 11.90 5.11 -9.23
N ASP A 70 10.92 5.38 -8.36
CA ASP A 70 9.61 4.72 -8.43
C ASP A 70 8.88 5.07 -9.73
N PHE A 71 9.11 6.26 -10.31
CA PHE A 71 8.57 6.62 -11.63
C PHE A 71 9.07 5.69 -12.75
N GLY A 72 10.26 5.12 -12.62
CA GLY A 72 10.80 4.15 -13.57
C GLY A 72 10.51 2.68 -13.21
N ARG A 73 10.03 2.40 -11.99
CA ARG A 73 9.83 1.03 -11.47
C ARG A 73 8.39 0.55 -11.54
N PHE A 74 7.42 1.45 -11.70
CA PHE A 74 6.00 1.14 -11.69
C PHE A 74 5.32 1.70 -12.93
N ASP A 75 4.56 0.87 -13.62
CA ASP A 75 3.79 1.28 -14.81
C ASP A 75 2.62 2.20 -14.43
N TYR A 76 2.08 2.02 -13.22
CA TYR A 76 0.95 2.79 -12.69
C TYR A 76 1.28 3.34 -11.31
N ILE A 77 1.09 4.65 -11.15
CA ILE A 77 1.19 5.35 -9.87
C ILE A 77 -0.15 6.00 -9.59
N LEU A 78 -0.83 5.54 -8.53
CA LEU A 78 -2.17 5.97 -8.17
C LEU A 78 -2.12 6.79 -6.88
N ALA A 79 -2.27 8.11 -7.01
CA ALA A 79 -2.40 9.01 -5.86
C ALA A 79 -3.80 8.90 -5.23
N MET A 80 -3.90 9.16 -3.92
CA MET A 80 -5.18 9.01 -3.18
C MET A 80 -5.89 10.34 -2.91
N ASP A 81 -5.20 11.47 -3.09
CA ASP A 81 -5.70 12.84 -2.97
C ASP A 81 -4.94 13.76 -3.94
N GLN A 82 -5.42 15.00 -4.06
CA GLN A 82 -4.82 16.06 -4.88
C GLN A 82 -3.90 16.99 -4.06
N ASP A 83 -3.92 16.84 -2.73
CA ASP A 83 -3.28 17.73 -1.75
C ASP A 83 -1.95 17.17 -1.20
#